data_AF-A0A3M1SN41-F1
#
_entry.id   AF-A0A3M1SN41-F1
#
_cell.length_a   1.000
_cell.length_b   1.000
_cell.length_c   1.000
_cell.angle_alpha   90.00
_cell.angle_beta   90.00
_cell.angle_gamma   90.00
#
_symmetry.space_group_name_H-M   'P 1'
#
loop_
_entity.id
_entity.type
_entity.pdbx_description
1 polymer ?
#
loop_
_entity_poly.entity_id
_entity_poly.type
_entity_poly.pdbx_seq_one_letter_code
_entity_poly.pdbx_strand_id
1 'polypeptide(L)'
;YIHLIRHGLDMALSKQKEGVFLWGHIFGIGPPSFEDLPKKMLQFWYIVNKGILSWGKEVMNDRFFLLNFDQFCIDPEKELIRLTSFLELSCSEEKINRLAKIPKLPTSCGRYKEKAEIFSRSDIEMVREFGFTVE
;
A
#
# COMPACT_ATOMS: atom_id res chain seq x y z
N TYR A 1 11.99 7.58 7.55
CA TYR A 1 11.53 6.33 6.90
C TYR A 1 10.30 6.66 6.09
N ILE A 2 10.30 6.29 4.80
CA ILE A 2 9.14 6.45 3.92
C ILE A 2 8.53 5.07 3.74
N HIS A 3 7.33 4.87 4.22
CA HIS A 3 6.56 3.66 3.99
C HIS A 3 5.66 3.86 2.79
N LEU A 4 5.83 3.03 1.76
CA LEU A 4 4.97 3.04 0.59
C LEU A 4 3.88 1.98 0.75
N ILE A 5 2.63 2.40 0.61
CA ILE A 5 1.47 1.51 0.63
C ILE A 5 0.71 1.58 -0.69
N ARG A 6 0.14 0.45 -1.10
CA ARG A 6 -0.69 0.26 -2.29
C ARG A 6 -2.01 -0.39 -1.91
N HIS A 7 -3.03 -0.27 -2.77
CA HIS A 7 -4.34 -0.86 -2.58
C HIS A 7 -4.26 -2.35 -2.22
N GLY A 8 -4.75 -2.71 -1.03
CA GLY A 8 -4.58 -4.05 -0.46
C GLY A 8 -5.18 -5.15 -1.33
N LEU A 9 -6.36 -4.92 -1.93
CA LEU A 9 -7.01 -5.92 -2.80
C LEU A 9 -6.25 -6.14 -4.12
N ASP A 10 -5.60 -5.10 -4.65
CA ASP A 10 -4.77 -5.25 -5.87
C ASP A 10 -3.48 -6.01 -5.54
N MET A 11 -2.89 -5.71 -4.38
CA MET A 11 -1.71 -6.40 -3.87
C MET A 11 -2.00 -7.86 -3.55
N ALA A 12 -3.18 -8.17 -3.00
CA ALA A 12 -3.64 -9.52 -2.71
C ALA A 12 -3.73 -10.42 -3.95
N LEU A 13 -3.97 -9.82 -5.12
CA LEU A 13 -4.00 -10.55 -6.38
C LEU A 13 -2.63 -10.57 -7.08
N SER A 14 -1.64 -9.79 -6.61
CA SER A 14 -0.34 -9.62 -7.28
C SER A 14 0.43 -10.93 -7.48
N LYS A 15 1.38 -10.90 -8.43
CA LYS A 15 2.29 -12.04 -8.65
C LYS A 15 3.37 -12.13 -7.56
N GLN A 16 3.57 -11.06 -6.78
CA GLN A 16 4.57 -10.99 -5.71
C GLN A 16 3.99 -11.64 -4.45
N LYS A 17 4.38 -12.88 -4.21
CA LYS A 17 3.81 -13.76 -3.19
C LYS A 17 4.84 -14.20 -2.16
N GLU A 18 6.12 -13.92 -2.42
CA GLU A 18 7.27 -14.38 -1.65
C GLU A 18 7.13 -14.00 -0.17
N GLY A 19 6.58 -12.81 0.11
CA GLY A 19 6.35 -12.34 1.48
C GLY A 19 5.48 -13.28 2.30
N VAL A 20 4.32 -13.72 1.78
CA VAL A 20 3.42 -14.62 2.51
C VAL A 20 4.01 -16.02 2.65
N PHE A 21 4.70 -16.53 1.63
CA PHE A 21 5.33 -17.85 1.69
C PHE A 21 6.50 -17.90 2.67
N LEU A 22 7.34 -16.87 2.72
CA LEU A 22 8.51 -16.82 3.60
C LEU A 22 8.14 -16.44 5.03
N TRP A 23 7.27 -15.44 5.21
CA TRP A 23 7.07 -14.79 6.51
C TRP A 23 5.67 -14.97 7.09
N GLY A 24 4.71 -15.52 6.34
CA GLY A 24 3.33 -15.69 6.80
C GLY A 24 3.22 -16.45 8.13
N HIS A 25 4.05 -17.47 8.33
CA HIS A 25 4.06 -18.29 9.55
C HIS A 25 4.35 -17.48 10.82
N ILE A 26 5.17 -16.43 10.75
CA ILE A 26 5.48 -15.55 11.89
C ILE A 26 4.22 -14.80 12.35
N PHE A 27 3.30 -14.54 11.43
CA PHE A 27 2.05 -13.85 11.68
C PHE A 27 0.86 -14.80 11.89
N GLY A 28 1.11 -16.10 12.06
CA GLY A 28 0.05 -17.10 12.20
C GLY A 28 -0.73 -17.38 10.91
N ILE A 29 -0.24 -16.92 9.75
CA ILE A 29 -0.83 -17.21 8.45
C ILE A 29 -0.33 -18.58 8.01
N GLY A 30 -1.23 -19.57 8.00
CA GLY A 30 -0.91 -20.91 7.51
C GLY A 30 -0.49 -20.92 6.04
N PRO A 31 0.20 -21.98 5.58
CA PRO A 31 0.72 -22.06 4.21
C PRO A 31 -0.42 -21.89 3.19
N PRO A 32 -0.30 -20.99 2.19
CA PRO A 32 -1.38 -20.74 1.25
C PRO A 32 -1.57 -21.88 0.26
N SER A 33 -2.84 -22.24 0.02
CA SER A 33 -3.28 -23.06 -1.10
C SER A 33 -3.58 -22.15 -2.30
N PHE A 34 -3.83 -22.73 -3.48
CA PHE A 34 -4.19 -21.91 -4.64
C PHE A 34 -5.50 -21.14 -4.44
N GLU A 35 -6.47 -21.74 -3.74
CA GLU A 35 -7.82 -21.19 -3.56
C GLU A 35 -7.86 -20.06 -2.53
N ASP A 36 -7.09 -20.16 -1.44
CA ASP A 36 -7.09 -19.18 -0.36
C ASP A 36 -5.99 -18.12 -0.48
N LEU A 37 -5.11 -18.24 -1.50
CA LEU A 37 -3.94 -17.38 -1.65
C LEU A 37 -4.27 -15.88 -1.65
N PRO A 38 -5.28 -15.37 -2.39
CA PRO A 38 -5.60 -13.94 -2.33
C PRO A 38 -5.97 -13.47 -0.91
N LYS A 39 -6.72 -14.29 -0.16
CA LYS A 39 -7.10 -13.96 1.22
C LYS A 39 -5.90 -13.94 2.15
N LYS A 40 -5.01 -14.94 2.03
CA LYS A 40 -3.77 -14.98 2.83
C LYS A 40 -2.81 -13.86 2.47
N MET A 41 -2.72 -13.48 1.20
CA MET A 41 -1.96 -12.31 0.78
C MET A 41 -2.53 -11.02 1.35
N LEU A 42 -3.86 -10.87 1.38
CA LEU A 42 -4.50 -9.71 2.00
C LEU A 42 -4.27 -9.66 3.51
N GLN A 43 -4.41 -10.79 4.20
CA GLN A 43 -4.12 -10.89 5.64
C GLN A 43 -2.66 -10.50 5.93
N PHE A 44 -1.73 -11.02 5.12
CA PHE A 44 -0.32 -10.67 5.23
C PHE A 44 -0.09 -9.17 5.01
N TRP A 45 -0.66 -8.61 3.94
CA TRP A 45 -0.62 -7.18 3.66
C TRP A 45 -1.18 -6.37 4.84
N TYR A 46 -2.33 -6.75 5.39
CA TYR A 46 -2.97 -6.06 6.49
C TYR A 46 -2.09 -6.07 7.74
N ILE A 47 -1.64 -7.24 8.19
CA ILE A 47 -0.86 -7.40 9.42
C ILE A 47 0.46 -6.62 9.32
N VAL A 48 1.18 -6.75 8.19
CA VAL A 48 2.46 -6.07 7.99
C VAL A 48 2.28 -4.55 7.96
N ASN A 49 1.35 -4.03 7.15
CA ASN A 49 1.15 -2.59 7.06
C ASN A 49 0.63 -2.02 8.39
N LYS A 50 -0.27 -2.73 9.09
CA LYS A 50 -0.79 -2.29 10.40
C LYS A 50 0.33 -2.21 11.44
N GLY A 51 1.20 -3.21 11.48
CA GLY A 51 2.38 -3.22 12.35
C GLY A 51 3.35 -2.08 12.04
N ILE A 52 3.64 -1.83 10.76
CA ILE A 52 4.52 -0.74 10.35
C ILE A 52 3.92 0.64 10.68
N LEU A 53 2.61 0.81 10.52
CA LEU A 53 1.94 2.07 10.89
C LEU A 53 1.97 2.33 12.40
N SER A 54 1.69 1.32 13.22
CA SER A 54 1.76 1.45 14.69
C SER A 54 3.19 1.75 15.12
N TRP A 55 4.17 0.95 14.68
CA TRP A 55 5.58 1.17 14.98
C TRP A 55 6.08 2.54 14.49
N GLY A 56 5.71 2.92 13.28
CA GLY A 56 6.06 4.21 12.69
C GLY A 56 5.57 5.39 13.53
N LYS A 57 4.29 5.35 13.94
CA LYS A 57 3.70 6.39 14.79
C LYS A 57 4.30 6.41 16.19
N GLU A 58 4.48 5.25 16.81
CA GLU A 58 4.90 5.14 18.22
C GLU A 58 6.41 5.36 18.43
N VAL A 59 7.24 4.92 17.48
CA VAL A 59 8.71 4.89 17.65
C VAL A 59 9.40 5.98 16.83
N MET A 60 8.91 6.24 15.62
CA MET A 60 9.58 7.14 14.68
C MET A 60 8.98 8.56 14.68
N ASN A 61 7.73 8.71 15.13
CA ASN A 61 6.99 9.98 15.20
C ASN A 61 7.14 10.78 13.88
N ASP A 62 7.68 12.00 13.96
CA ASP A 62 7.88 12.90 12.81
C ASP A 62 8.89 12.39 11.77
N ARG A 63 9.58 11.27 12.03
CA ARG A 63 10.51 10.62 11.09
C ARG A 63 9.84 9.50 10.29
N PHE A 64 8.53 9.32 10.41
CA PHE A 64 7.74 8.36 9.64
C PHE A 64 6.81 9.07 8.66
N PHE A 65 6.91 8.70 7.38
CA PHE A 65 6.01 9.20 6.35
C PHE A 65 5.31 8.05 5.64
N LEU A 66 3.97 8.09 5.64
CA LEU A 66 3.15 7.17 4.86
C LEU A 66 2.86 7.78 3.49
N LEU A 67 3.36 7.13 2.44
CA LEU A 67 3.09 7.48 1.04
C LEU A 67 2.11 6.47 0.45
N ASN A 68 0.91 6.94 0.11
CA ASN A 68 -0.04 6.15 -0.67
C ASN A 68 0.38 6.23 -2.14
N PHE A 69 0.88 5.13 -2.70
CA PHE A 69 1.39 5.10 -4.07
C PHE A 69 0.30 5.33 -5.12
N ASP A 70 -0.92 4.86 -4.87
CA ASP A 70 -2.01 5.01 -5.84
C ASP A 70 -2.42 6.49 -5.90
N GLN A 71 -2.51 7.16 -4.74
CA GLN A 71 -2.70 8.61 -4.69
C GLN A 71 -1.52 9.36 -5.29
N PHE A 72 -0.29 8.88 -5.08
CA PHE A 72 0.90 9.47 -5.68
C PHE A 72 0.89 9.37 -7.22
N CYS A 73 0.28 8.33 -7.77
CA CYS A 73 0.09 8.22 -9.22
C CYS A 73 -1.05 9.10 -9.76
N ILE A 74 -2.08 9.38 -8.94
CA ILE A 74 -3.25 10.19 -9.32
C ILE A 74 -2.96 11.69 -9.21
N ASP A 75 -2.33 12.12 -8.12
CA ASP A 75 -2.00 13.51 -7.83
C ASP A 75 -0.52 13.63 -7.40
N PRO A 76 0.40 13.46 -8.36
CA PRO A 76 1.82 13.39 -8.08
C PRO A 76 2.41 14.70 -7.54
N GLU A 77 1.89 15.85 -7.96
CA GLU A 77 2.36 17.16 -7.51
C GLU A 77 2.08 17.36 -6.02
N LYS A 78 0.84 17.09 -5.59
CA LYS A 78 0.44 17.18 -4.18
C LYS A 78 1.27 16.25 -3.28
N GLU A 79 1.44 15.00 -3.68
CA GLU A 79 2.19 14.02 -2.90
C GLU A 79 3.70 14.33 -2.91
N LEU A 80 4.25 14.88 -3.99
CA LEU A 80 5.64 15.36 -4.02
C LEU A 80 5.83 16.53 -3.05
N ILE A 81 4.93 17.50 -3.02
CA ILE A 81 5.01 18.64 -2.08
C ILE A 81 5.00 18.12 -0.64
N ARG A 82 4.11 17.17 -0.31
CA ARG A 82 4.08 16.54 1.02
C ARG A 82 5.39 15.82 1.34
N LEU A 83 5.92 15.05 0.38
CA LEU A 83 7.15 14.30 0.55
C LEU A 83 8.38 15.20 0.69
N THR A 84 8.52 16.24 -0.12
CA THR A 84 9.64 17.20 -0.02
C THR A 84 9.57 17.99 1.27
N SER A 85 8.36 18.33 1.73
CA SER A 85 8.18 18.97 3.05
C SER A 85 8.63 18.06 4.19
N PHE A 86 8.25 16.78 4.15
CA PHE A 86 8.71 15.78 5.12
C PHE A 86 10.23 15.56 5.10
N LEU A 87 10.85 15.64 3.92
CA LEU A 87 12.30 15.52 3.76
C LEU A 87 13.05 16.84 4.02
N GLU A 88 12.35 17.93 4.37
CA GLU A 88 12.93 19.26 4.56
C GLU A 88 13.72 19.76 3.33
N LEU A 89 13.25 19.41 2.13
CA LEU A 89 13.88 19.78 0.87
C LEU A 89 13.18 20.98 0.22
N SER A 90 13.94 22.03 -0.06
CA SER A 90 13.49 23.08 -0.96
C SER A 90 13.55 22.60 -2.41
N CYS A 91 12.39 22.51 -3.07
CA CYS A 91 12.29 22.18 -4.49
C CYS A 91 11.57 23.31 -5.24
N SER A 92 12.12 23.74 -6.37
CA SER A 92 11.43 24.67 -7.26
C SER A 92 10.20 24.02 -7.88
N GLU A 93 9.21 24.85 -8.24
CA GLU A 93 8.01 24.41 -8.94
C GLU A 93 8.36 23.64 -10.23
N GLU A 94 9.33 24.13 -11.00
CA GLU A 94 9.82 23.44 -12.19
C GLU A 94 10.32 22.01 -11.90
N LYS A 95 11.04 21.83 -10.78
CA LYS A 95 11.54 20.51 -10.36
C LYS A 95 10.39 19.59 -9.95
N ILE A 96 9.40 20.11 -9.22
CA ILE A 96 8.19 19.36 -8.86
C ILE A 96 7.45 18.92 -10.12
N ASN A 97 7.17 19.84 -11.05
CA ASN A 97 6.47 19.57 -12.31
C ASN A 97 7.20 18.54 -13.18
N ARG A 98 8.54 18.52 -13.14
CA ARG A 98 9.33 17.51 -13.84
C ARG A 98 9.23 16.14 -13.17
N LEU A 99 9.36 16.09 -11.84
CA LEU A 99 9.28 14.83 -11.07
C LEU A 99 7.87 14.23 -11.09
N ALA A 100 6.84 15.07 -11.15
CA ALA A 100 5.44 14.65 -11.18
C ALA A 100 5.09 13.79 -12.39
N LYS A 101 5.92 13.80 -13.44
CA LYS A 101 5.76 12.97 -14.64
C LYS A 101 6.28 11.53 -14.49
N ILE A 102 6.98 11.23 -13.39
CA ILE A 102 7.60 9.91 -13.14
C ILE A 102 6.58 8.89 -12.62
N PRO A 103 5.77 9.18 -11.58
CA PRO A 103 4.76 8.23 -11.10
C PRO A 103 3.75 7.93 -12.20
N LYS A 104 3.47 6.64 -12.41
CA LYS A 104 2.49 6.19 -13.38
C LYS A 104 1.64 5.11 -12.74
N LEU A 105 0.33 5.26 -12.90
CA LEU A 105 -0.60 4.25 -12.46
C LEU A 105 -0.31 2.94 -13.22
N PRO A 106 -0.04 1.84 -12.53
CA PRO A 106 0.22 0.58 -13.21
C PRO A 106 -1.07 0.05 -13.81
N THR A 107 -0.96 -0.71 -14.91
CA THR A 107 -2.11 -1.40 -15.54
C THR A 107 -2.82 -2.39 -14.63
N SER A 108 -2.17 -2.76 -13.52
CA SER A 108 -2.72 -3.62 -12.47
C SER A 108 -3.55 -2.87 -11.43
N CYS A 109 -3.67 -1.55 -11.49
CA CYS A 109 -4.53 -0.80 -10.59
C CYS A 109 -6.00 -1.10 -10.87
N GLY A 110 -6.79 -1.39 -9.83
CA GLY A 110 -8.21 -1.70 -9.94
C GLY A 110 -8.52 -3.12 -10.42
N ARG A 111 -7.51 -3.99 -10.58
CA ARG A 111 -7.69 -5.39 -10.97
C ARG A 111 -8.59 -6.17 -10.00
N TYR A 112 -8.71 -5.72 -8.75
CA TYR A 112 -9.59 -6.36 -7.78
C TYR A 112 -11.05 -6.30 -8.20
N LYS A 113 -11.46 -5.30 -9.01
CA LYS A 113 -12.84 -5.14 -9.46
C LYS A 113 -13.32 -6.29 -10.32
N GLU A 114 -12.42 -6.94 -11.05
CA GLU A 114 -12.73 -8.12 -11.88
C GLU A 114 -12.93 -9.40 -11.05
N LYS A 115 -12.54 -9.38 -9.77
CA LYS A 115 -12.53 -10.54 -8.87
C LYS A 115 -13.04 -10.18 -7.47
N ALA A 116 -13.96 -9.21 -7.40
CA ALA A 116 -14.44 -8.65 -6.14
C ALA A 116 -15.13 -9.71 -5.27
N GLU A 117 -15.73 -10.72 -5.90
CA GLU A 117 -16.43 -11.84 -5.27
C GLU A 117 -15.53 -12.73 -4.39
N ILE A 118 -14.20 -12.68 -4.59
CA ILE A 118 -13.25 -13.41 -3.75
C ILE A 118 -13.19 -12.83 -2.33
N PHE A 119 -13.42 -11.52 -2.20
CA PHE A 119 -13.21 -10.79 -0.96
C PHE A 119 -14.51 -10.64 -0.19
N SER A 120 -14.45 -10.98 1.10
CA SER A 120 -15.55 -10.77 2.02
C SER A 120 -15.67 -9.29 2.42
N ARG A 121 -16.79 -8.95 3.08
CA ARG A 121 -16.95 -7.61 3.66
C ARG A 121 -15.83 -7.25 4.65
N SER A 122 -15.40 -8.20 5.48
CA SER A 122 -14.29 -7.99 6.42
C SER A 122 -12.96 -7.73 5.71
N ASP A 123 -12.73 -8.38 4.56
CA ASP A 123 -11.54 -8.14 3.73
C ASP A 123 -11.53 -6.71 3.17
N ILE A 124 -12.69 -6.19 2.78
CA ILE A 124 -12.84 -4.81 2.31
C ILE A 124 -12.61 -3.81 3.45
N GLU A 125 -13.13 -4.10 4.64
CA GLU A 125 -12.95 -3.26 5.83
C GLU A 125 -11.47 -3.14 6.21
N MET A 126 -10.68 -4.23 6.09
CA MET A 126 -9.22 -4.19 6.28
C MET A 126 -8.52 -3.16 5.39
N VAL A 127 -8.96 -3.00 4.14
CA VAL A 127 -8.34 -2.06 3.19
C VAL A 127 -8.80 -0.62 3.45
N ARG A 128 -10.07 -0.45 3.84
CA ARG A 128 -10.64 0.86 4.22
C ARG A 128 -9.98 1.44 5.47
N GLU A 129 -9.49 0.62 6.41
CA GLU A 129 -8.72 1.08 7.58
C GLU A 129 -7.48 1.91 7.18
N PHE A 130 -6.92 1.68 5.98
CA PHE A 130 -5.76 2.41 5.47
C PHE A 130 -6.13 3.63 4.61
N GLY A 131 -7.42 4.01 4.58
CA GLY A 131 -7.92 5.18 3.84
C GLY A 131 -8.13 4.95 2.35
N PHE A 132 -8.16 3.70 1.89
CA PHE A 132 -8.51 3.38 0.50
C PHE A 132 -10.03 3.27 0.33
N THR A 133 -10.54 3.86 -0.74
CA THR A 133 -11.93 3.66 -1.18
C THR A 133 -12.05 2.36 -1.95
N VAL A 134 -13.04 1.54 -1.57
CA VAL A 134 -13.39 0.31 -2.29
C VAL A 134 -14.85 0.43 -2.70
N GLU A 135 -15.07 0.51 -4.00
CA GLU A 135 -16.39 0.48 -4.67
C GLU A 135 -16.95 -0.94 -4.76
#